data_AF-A0A3T0CRZ2-F1
#
_entry.id   AF-A0A3T0CRZ2-F1
#
_cell.length_a   1.000
_cell.length_b   1.000
_cell.length_c   1.000
_cell.angle_alpha   90.00
_cell.angle_beta   90.00
_cell.angle_gamma   90.00
#
_symmetry.space_group_name_H-M   'P 1'
#
loop_
_entity.id
_entity.type
_entity.pdbx_description
1 polymer ?
#
loop_
_entity_poly.entity_id
_entity_poly.type
_entity_poly.pdbx_seq_one_letter_code
_entity_poly.pdbx_strand_id
1 'polypeptide(L)'
;MKGHLYRQRDEGNWELVNIPTEAAIADISTSDDNQLYVLSQSGQVFSGCDTRCEPSGRVNAPAAGMALKGDRIYFSTFAGPQSLQ
;
A
#
# COMPACT_ATOMS: atom_id res chain seq x y z
N MET A 1 14.38 6.93 -0.57
CA MET A 1 14.20 6.63 0.87
C MET A 1 13.19 5.51 1.00
N LYS A 2 13.38 4.56 1.91
CA LYS A 2 12.41 3.50 2.18
C LYS A 2 11.32 4.02 3.12
N GLY A 3 10.07 3.64 2.88
CA GLY A 3 8.95 3.97 3.76
C GLY A 3 8.80 2.90 4.82
N HIS A 4 8.33 3.30 6.01
CA HIS A 4 8.06 2.38 7.12
C HIS A 4 6.59 2.47 7.50
N LEU A 5 5.94 1.33 7.70
CA LEU A 5 4.59 1.25 8.25
C LEU A 5 4.67 0.78 9.69
N TYR A 6 3.96 1.45 10.58
CA TYR A 6 3.87 1.09 11.98
C TYR A 6 2.42 0.83 12.37
N ARG A 7 2.21 -0.18 13.21
CA ARG A 7 0.92 -0.47 13.85
C ARG A 7 1.05 -0.21 15.35
N GLN A 8 0.02 0.42 15.92
CA GLN A 8 -0.05 0.57 17.37
C GLN A 8 -0.50 -0.76 18.00
N ARG A 9 0.24 -1.24 19.00
CA ARG A 9 -0.15 -2.45 19.77
C ARG A 9 -1.04 -2.11 20.96
N ASP A 10 -0.69 -1.06 21.67
CA ASP A 10 -1.37 -0.55 22.86
C ASP A 10 -1.03 0.95 23.03
N GLU A 11 -1.46 1.58 24.13
CA GLU A 11 -1.22 3.00 24.37
C GLU A 11 0.27 3.33 24.40
N GLY A 12 0.75 3.98 23.34
CA GLY A 12 2.12 4.45 23.21
C GLY A 12 3.10 3.47 22.55
N ASN A 13 2.81 2.17 22.44
CA ASN A 13 3.74 1.24 21.78
C ASN A 13 3.37 1.00 20.31
N TRP A 14 4.39 1.14 19.46
CA TRP A 14 4.31 0.94 18.01
C TRP A 14 5.19 -0.24 17.59
N GLU A 15 4.75 -1.00 16.60
CA GLU A 15 5.52 -2.08 16.00
C GLU A 15 5.67 -1.86 14.49
N LEU A 16 6.82 -2.27 13.97
CA LEU A 16 7.08 -2.22 12.53
C LEU A 16 6.28 -3.32 11.83
N VAL A 17 5.47 -2.93 10.84
CA VAL A 17 4.86 -3.86 9.89
C VAL A 17 5.85 -4.07 8.74
N ASN A 18 6.22 -5.32 8.49
CA ASN A 18 7.17 -5.61 7.42
C ASN A 18 6.48 -5.54 6.05
N ILE A 19 7.03 -4.71 5.17
CA ILE A 19 6.60 -4.56 3.78
C ILE A 19 7.77 -5.02 2.89
N PRO A 20 7.57 -6.02 2.01
CA PRO A 20 8.65 -6.56 1.18
C PRO A 20 8.97 -5.64 -0.01
N THR A 21 9.35 -4.39 0.26
CA THR A 21 9.76 -3.40 -0.73
C THR A 21 10.83 -2.48 -0.17
N GLU A 22 11.69 -1.97 -1.05
CA GLU A 22 12.68 -0.94 -0.72
C GLU A 22 12.20 0.47 -1.13
N ALA A 23 11.03 0.56 -1.78
CA ALA A 23 10.43 1.82 -2.19
C ALA A 23 9.83 2.58 -0.98
N ALA A 24 9.67 3.89 -1.13
CA ALA A 24 8.88 4.69 -0.20
C ALA A 24 7.40 4.28 -0.25
N ILE A 25 6.69 4.45 0.86
CA ILE A 25 5.24 4.35 0.90
C ILE A 25 4.68 5.65 0.32
N ALA A 26 3.77 5.54 -0.64
CA ALA A 26 3.06 6.66 -1.23
C ALA A 26 1.73 6.92 -0.50
N ASP A 27 0.97 5.86 -0.20
CA ASP A 27 -0.36 5.97 0.40
C ASP A 27 -0.79 4.68 1.13
N ILE A 28 -1.80 4.82 2.00
CA ILE A 28 -2.41 3.73 2.76
C ILE A 28 -3.93 3.90 2.68
N SER A 29 -4.66 2.82 2.43
CA SER A 29 -6.12 2.86 2.37
C SER A 29 -6.72 1.55 2.92
N THR A 30 -7.98 1.59 3.32
CA THR A 30 -8.67 0.47 3.96
C THR A 30 -9.95 0.18 3.18
N SER A 31 -10.22 -1.09 2.91
CA SER A 31 -11.47 -1.55 2.31
C SER A 31 -12.59 -1.67 3.35
N ASP A 32 -13.82 -1.85 2.85
CA ASP A 32 -15.02 -2.03 3.66
C ASP A 32 -14.99 -3.32 4.51
N ASP A 33 -14.15 -4.30 4.16
CA ASP A 33 -13.90 -5.54 4.93
C ASP A 33 -12.70 -5.44 5.89
N ASN A 34 -12.27 -4.21 6.21
CA ASN A 34 -11.15 -3.90 7.10
C ASN A 34 -9.77 -4.40 6.61
N GLN A 35 -9.60 -4.74 5.34
CA GLN A 35 -8.26 -5.05 4.82
C GLN A 35 -7.45 -3.77 4.61
N LEU A 36 -6.24 -3.75 5.15
CA LEU A 36 -5.28 -2.65 4.93
C LEU A 36 -4.52 -2.86 3.62
N TYR A 37 -4.56 -1.85 2.75
CA TYR A 37 -3.79 -1.78 1.52
C TYR A 37 -2.72 -0.71 1.59
N VAL A 38 -1.54 -1.02 1.08
CA VAL A 38 -0.39 -0.11 1.02
C VAL A 38 0.05 0.07 -0.42
N LEU A 39 0.22 1.32 -0.83
CA LEU A 39 0.76 1.70 -2.12
C LEU A 39 2.20 2.20 -1.95
N SER A 40 3.15 1.63 -2.68
CA SER A 40 4.51 2.18 -2.77
C SER A 40 4.64 3.23 -3.88
N GLN A 41 5.65 4.10 -3.79
CA GLN A 41 6.01 5.04 -4.85
C GLN A 41 6.48 4.35 -6.14
N SER A 42 6.84 3.06 -6.09
CA SER A 42 7.10 2.26 -7.29
C SER A 42 5.81 1.73 -7.96
N GLY A 43 4.65 2.03 -7.38
CA GLY A 43 3.33 1.59 -7.84
C GLY A 43 2.97 0.16 -7.42
N GLN A 44 3.72 -0.46 -6.52
CA GLN A 44 3.34 -1.77 -5.97
C GLN A 44 2.23 -1.62 -4.94
N VAL A 45 1.27 -2.53 -4.99
CA VAL A 45 0.18 -2.62 -4.03
C VAL A 45 0.38 -3.86 -3.18
N PHE A 46 0.24 -3.67 -1.88
CA PHE A 46 0.26 -4.73 -0.90
C PHE A 46 -1.06 -4.76 -0.14
N SER A 47 -1.48 -5.92 0.32
CA SER A 47 -2.70 -6.11 1.13
C SER A 47 -2.41 -6.95 2.37
N GLY A 48 -3.39 -7.03 3.28
CA GLY A 48 -3.29 -7.84 4.50
C GLY A 48 -2.24 -7.32 5.48
N CYS A 49 -1.98 -6.01 5.45
CA CYS A 49 -0.88 -5.36 6.13
C CYS A 49 -1.05 -5.18 7.65
N ASP A 50 -1.79 -6.06 8.32
CA ASP A 50 -1.97 -5.97 9.78
C ASP A 50 -0.68 -6.33 10.53
N THR A 51 0.00 -7.40 10.11
CA THR A 51 1.29 -7.83 10.67
C THR A 51 2.36 -7.98 9.59
N ARG A 52 1.98 -8.47 8.41
CA ARG A 52 2.86 -8.62 7.26
C ARG A 52 2.08 -8.34 5.98
N CYS A 53 2.63 -7.48 5.16
CA CYS A 53 2.08 -7.19 3.85
C CYS A 53 2.42 -8.28 2.83
N GLU A 54 1.42 -8.70 2.04
CA GLU A 54 1.60 -9.56 0.88
C GLU A 54 1.40 -8.77 -0.42
N PRO A 55 2.19 -9.02 -1.48
CA PRO A 55 1.97 -8.37 -2.78
C PRO A 55 0.60 -8.77 -3.34
N SER A 56 -0.25 -7.79 -3.64
CA SER A 56 -1.59 -8.00 -4.21
C SER A 56 -1.70 -7.55 -5.67
N GLY A 57 -0.79 -6.68 -6.11
CA GLY A 57 -0.73 -6.22 -7.47
C GLY A 57 0.39 -5.20 -7.70
N ARG A 58 0.57 -4.82 -8.97
CA ARG A 58 1.49 -3.75 -9.33
C ARG A 58 0.88 -2.89 -10.41
N VAL A 59 0.77 -1.61 -10.10
CA VAL A 59 0.57 -0.55 -11.09
C VAL A 59 1.97 -0.13 -11.54
N ASN A 60 2.28 -0.27 -12.83
CA ASN A 60 3.62 0.06 -13.32
C ASN A 60 3.74 1.57 -13.58
N ALA A 61 3.52 2.38 -12.54
CA ALA A 61 3.70 3.82 -12.57
C ALA A 61 3.93 4.39 -11.17
N PRO A 62 4.69 5.49 -11.05
CA PRO A 62 4.73 6.26 -9.81
C PRO A 62 3.32 6.73 -9.47
N ALA A 63 2.78 6.17 -8.40
CA ALA A 63 1.45 6.49 -7.91
C ALA A 63 1.55 7.54 -6.81
N ALA A 64 0.64 8.50 -6.84
CA ALA A 64 0.54 9.60 -5.89
C ALA A 64 -0.49 9.30 -4.79
N GLY A 65 -1.42 8.38 -5.02
CA GLY A 65 -2.47 8.03 -4.06
C GLY A 65 -3.31 6.84 -4.49
N MET A 66 -4.07 6.31 -3.53
CA MET A 66 -4.93 5.15 -3.66
C MET A 66 -6.22 5.36 -2.87
N ALA A 67 -7.34 4.88 -3.40
CA ALA A 67 -8.60 4.81 -2.68
C ALA A 67 -9.31 3.50 -2.97
N LEU A 68 -10.03 2.97 -1.98
CA LEU A 68 -10.93 1.84 -2.15
C LEU A 68 -12.39 2.32 -2.15
N LYS A 69 -13.21 1.66 -2.98
CA LYS A 69 -14.66 1.87 -3.02
C LYS A 69 -15.35 0.56 -3.39
N GLY A 70 -15.99 -0.09 -2.42
CA GLY A 70 -16.48 -1.46 -2.59
C GLY A 70 -15.33 -2.42 -2.89
N ASP A 71 -15.46 -3.19 -3.96
CA ASP A 71 -14.47 -4.17 -4.42
C ASP A 71 -13.38 -3.58 -5.34
N ARG A 72 -13.38 -2.26 -5.55
CA ARG A 72 -12.51 -1.58 -6.52
C ARG A 72 -11.43 -0.76 -5.87
N ILE A 73 -10.24 -0.83 -6.45
CA ILE A 73 -9.10 0.01 -6.12
C ILE A 73 -8.92 1.07 -7.21
N TYR A 74 -8.84 2.33 -6.80
CA TYR A 74 -8.59 3.50 -7.65
C TYR A 74 -7.20 4.05 -7.33
N PHE A 75 -6.46 4.46 -8.37
CA PHE A 75 -5.13 5.03 -8.24
C PHE A 75 -5.07 6.40 -8.91
N SER A 76 -4.38 7.34 -8.27
CA SER A 76 -3.87 8.52 -8.95
C SER A 76 -2.40 8.29 -9.29
N THR A 77 -2.02 8.46 -10.56
CA THR A 77 -0.64 8.27 -11.00
C THR A 77 -0.27 9.35 -12.00
N PHE A 78 1.02 9.67 -12.09
CA PHE A 78 1.51 10.70 -13.01
C PHE A 78 1.58 10.24 -14.48
N ALA A 79 1.71 8.93 -14.71
CA ALA A 79 1.97 8.36 -16.04
C ALA A 79 0.89 7.38 -16.54
N GLY A 80 -0.18 7.16 -15.76
CA GLY A 80 -1.18 6.11 -16.00
C GLY A 80 -0.65 4.69 -15.73
N PRO A 81 -1.51 3.67 -15.58
CA PRO A 81 -1.07 2.28 -15.46
C PRO A 81 -0.45 1.80 -16.79
N GLN A 82 0.82 1.38 -16.80
CA GLN A 82 1.37 0.60 -17.91
C GLN A 82 1.03 -0.87 -17.69
N SER A 83 0.47 -1.54 -18.70
CA SER A 83 0.19 -2.99 -18.63
C SER A 83 1.48 -3.76 -18.39
N LEU A 84 1.46 -4.70 -17.44
CA LEU A 84 2.49 -5.72 -17.35
C LEU A 84 2.29 -6.68 -18.54
N GLN A 85 3.28 -6.77 -19.43
CA GLN A 85 3.38 -7.89 -20.36
C GLN A 85 3.81 -9.15 -19.62
#